data_AF-A0AAD0LN27-F1
#
_entry.id   AF-A0AAD0LN27-F1
#
_cell.length_a   1.000
_cell.length_b   1.000
_cell.length_c   1.000
_cell.angle_alpha   90.00
_cell.angle_beta   90.00
_cell.angle_gamma   90.00
#
_symmetry.space_group_name_H-M   'P 1'
#
loop_
_entity.id
_entity.type
_entity.pdbx_description
1 polymer ?
#
loop_
_entity_poly.entity_id
_entity_poly.type
_entity_poly.pdbx_seq_one_letter_code
_entity_poly.pdbx_strand_id
1 'polypeptide(L)'
;MKKILLVGMVATLLAGCVSEEQRLAQCQAKGVSRDACYVADQNRQAALNAAAEKQALENAHEAVQHSQAAHVADPLREASFSANGIKASINNGFTQATINGKKATVKRFNANFYEVRGAGYVLSISLNADGVTDASWNKTHGRDNGILNVVQK
;
A
#
# COMPACT_ATOMS: atom_id res chain seq x y z
N MET A 1 -37.63 -24.89 12.40
CA MET A 1 -37.02 -24.30 13.61
C MET A 1 -35.94 -25.25 14.14
N LYS A 2 -34.65 -24.95 13.89
CA LYS A 2 -33.47 -25.57 14.54
C LYS A 2 -32.20 -24.88 13.99
N LYS A 3 -31.90 -23.69 14.49
CA LYS A 3 -30.66 -22.94 14.20
C LYS A 3 -30.15 -22.19 15.43
N ILE A 4 -30.23 -22.81 16.61
CA ILE A 4 -29.70 -22.23 17.84
C ILE A 4 -28.88 -23.28 18.57
N LEU A 5 -27.72 -23.64 18.03
CA LEU A 5 -26.72 -24.46 18.70
C LEU A 5 -25.34 -24.18 18.05
N LEU A 6 -24.89 -22.92 18.01
CA LEU A 6 -23.54 -22.59 17.50
C LEU A 6 -23.01 -21.24 18.01
N VAL A 7 -23.33 -20.89 19.28
CA VAL A 7 -22.79 -19.66 19.93
C VAL A 7 -22.04 -19.98 21.25
N GLY A 8 -21.99 -21.25 21.68
CA GLY A 8 -21.46 -21.64 22.99
C GLY A 8 -20.00 -22.11 23.04
N MET A 9 -19.18 -21.91 22.00
CA MET A 9 -17.84 -22.54 21.90
C MET A 9 -16.69 -21.54 21.59
N VAL A 10 -16.81 -20.29 22.02
CA VAL A 10 -15.74 -19.27 21.90
C VAL A 10 -15.21 -18.84 23.28
N ALA A 11 -15.43 -19.64 24.33
CA ALA A 11 -15.03 -19.28 25.71
C ALA A 11 -13.83 -20.07 26.27
N THR A 12 -13.13 -20.89 25.50
CA THR A 12 -12.15 -21.86 26.06
C THR A 12 -10.71 -21.74 25.56
N LEU A 13 -10.28 -20.62 24.95
CA LEU A 13 -8.87 -20.44 24.56
C LEU A 13 -8.23 -19.15 25.08
N LEU A 14 -8.63 -18.68 26.26
CA LEU A 14 -7.78 -17.82 27.09
C LEU A 14 -6.88 -18.71 27.94
N ALA A 15 -5.84 -19.26 27.31
CA ALA A 15 -4.80 -19.96 28.04
C ALA A 15 -4.09 -18.96 29.00
N GLY A 16 -4.38 -19.09 30.30
CA GLY A 16 -3.44 -18.81 31.37
C GLY A 16 -3.17 -17.35 31.75
N CYS A 17 -4.20 -16.58 32.11
CA CYS A 17 -4.02 -15.47 33.04
C CYS A 17 -3.75 -16.03 34.45
N VAL A 18 -2.61 -16.69 34.67
CA VAL A 18 -2.18 -17.06 36.03
C VAL A 18 -1.79 -15.77 36.75
N SER A 19 -2.44 -15.50 37.88
CA SER A 19 -2.22 -14.30 38.68
C SER A 19 -0.80 -14.27 39.23
N GLU A 20 -0.30 -13.07 39.54
CA GLU A 20 1.03 -12.87 40.15
C GLU A 20 1.20 -13.75 41.39
N GLU A 21 0.15 -13.87 42.22
CA GLU A 21 0.15 -14.69 43.43
C GLU A 21 0.32 -16.19 43.15
N GLN A 22 -0.33 -16.72 42.10
CA GLN A 22 -0.17 -18.13 41.72
C GLN A 22 1.26 -18.43 41.24
N ARG A 23 1.91 -17.49 40.57
CA ARG A 23 3.31 -17.66 40.10
C ARG A 23 4.27 -17.66 41.28
N LEU A 24 4.09 -16.73 42.23
CA LEU A 24 4.91 -16.68 43.44
C LEU A 24 4.75 -17.95 44.28
N ALA A 25 3.51 -18.41 44.50
CA ALA A 25 3.24 -19.63 45.28
C ALA A 25 3.85 -20.87 44.64
N GLN A 26 3.76 -21.02 43.31
CA GLN A 26 4.39 -22.14 42.59
C GLN A 26 5.93 -22.09 42.63
N CYS A 27 6.51 -20.89 42.60
CA CYS A 27 7.95 -20.71 42.71
C CYS A 27 8.45 -21.05 44.13
N GLN A 28 7.73 -20.63 45.17
CA GLN A 28 8.03 -20.99 46.55
C GLN A 28 7.84 -22.49 46.82
N ALA A 29 6.83 -23.13 46.22
CA ALA A 29 6.61 -24.57 46.32
C ALA A 29 7.75 -25.41 45.74
N LYS A 30 8.60 -24.82 44.90
CA LYS A 30 9.85 -25.43 44.39
C LYS A 30 11.05 -25.23 45.32
N GLY A 31 10.84 -24.68 46.51
CA GLY A 31 11.90 -24.43 47.50
C GLY A 31 12.72 -23.16 47.24
N VAL A 32 12.27 -22.29 46.33
CA VAL A 32 12.93 -21.00 46.03
C VAL A 32 12.46 -19.94 47.04
N SER A 33 13.38 -19.08 47.49
CA SER A 33 13.03 -18.02 48.45
C SER A 33 12.05 -17.02 47.83
N ARG A 34 11.19 -16.41 48.67
CA ARG A 34 10.19 -15.42 48.24
C ARG A 34 10.81 -14.29 47.42
N ASP A 35 11.95 -13.79 47.86
CA ASP A 35 12.63 -12.66 47.22
C ASP A 35 13.20 -13.05 45.85
N ALA A 36 13.75 -14.26 45.72
CA ALA A 36 14.20 -14.77 44.42
C ALA A 36 13.03 -15.00 43.46
N CYS A 37 11.88 -15.47 43.96
CA CYS A 37 10.65 -15.59 43.16
C CYS A 37 10.12 -14.22 42.71
N TYR A 38 10.20 -13.21 43.57
CA TYR A 38 9.76 -11.85 43.25
C TYR A 38 10.63 -11.20 42.17
N VAL A 39 11.95 -11.30 42.29
CA VAL A 39 12.88 -10.81 41.26
C VAL A 39 12.70 -11.55 39.94
N ALA A 40 12.48 -12.87 39.98
CA ALA A 40 12.22 -13.65 38.78
C ALA A 40 10.95 -13.21 38.05
N ASP A 41 9.86 -12.90 38.77
CA ASP A 41 8.63 -12.40 38.12
C ASP A 41 8.79 -10.97 37.59
N GLN A 42 9.50 -10.08 38.30
CA GLN A 42 9.83 -8.75 37.76
C GLN A 42 10.63 -8.85 36.46
N ASN A 43 11.67 -9.69 36.42
CA ASN A 43 12.45 -9.90 35.21
C ASN A 43 11.59 -10.47 34.07
N ARG A 44 10.63 -11.34 34.39
CA ARG A 44 9.68 -11.89 33.41
C ARG A 44 8.74 -10.81 32.88
N GLN A 45 8.21 -9.94 33.73
CA GLN A 45 7.37 -8.82 33.32
C GLN A 45 8.16 -7.84 32.45
N ALA A 46 9.38 -7.49 32.85
CA ALA A 46 10.27 -6.65 32.06
C ALA A 46 10.57 -7.24 30.68
N ALA A 47 10.84 -8.56 30.60
CA ALA A 47 11.07 -9.25 29.34
C ALA A 47 9.83 -9.27 28.43
N LEU A 48 8.63 -9.46 29.01
CA LEU A 48 7.37 -9.40 28.26
C LEU A 48 7.09 -7.99 27.71
N ASN A 49 7.32 -6.95 28.52
CA ASN A 49 7.14 -5.57 28.11
C ASN A 49 8.14 -5.21 26.99
N ALA A 50 9.41 -5.58 27.14
CA ALA A 50 10.42 -5.35 26.10
C ALA A 50 10.11 -6.10 24.79
N ALA A 51 9.61 -7.34 24.88
CA ALA A 51 9.18 -8.10 23.70
C ALA A 51 7.95 -7.46 23.02
N ALA A 52 6.98 -6.99 23.80
CA ALA A 52 5.81 -6.30 23.28
C ALA A 52 6.18 -4.96 22.61
N GLU A 53 7.07 -4.17 23.24
CA GLU A 53 7.59 -2.92 22.66
C GLU A 53 8.35 -3.18 21.36
N LYS A 54 9.21 -4.21 21.34
CA LYS A 54 9.93 -4.62 20.12
C LYS A 54 8.97 -5.02 19.00
N GLN A 55 7.96 -5.85 19.29
CA GLN A 55 6.96 -6.24 18.29
C GLN A 55 6.15 -5.04 17.81
N ALA A 56 5.79 -4.12 18.70
CA ALA A 56 5.09 -2.89 18.35
C ALA A 56 5.93 -2.01 17.41
N LEU A 57 7.23 -1.89 17.67
CA LEU A 57 8.19 -1.18 16.83
C LEU A 57 8.38 -1.87 15.47
N GLU A 58 8.51 -3.19 15.42
CA GLU A 58 8.63 -3.95 14.17
C GLU A 58 7.36 -3.82 13.32
N ASN A 59 6.18 -3.98 13.91
CA ASN A 59 4.90 -3.78 13.21
C ASN A 59 4.73 -2.33 12.73
N ALA A 60 5.15 -1.34 13.53
CA ALA A 60 5.14 0.06 13.12
C ALA A 60 6.14 0.33 11.99
N HIS A 61 7.31 -0.31 12.02
CA HIS A 61 8.31 -0.21 10.97
C HIS A 61 7.83 -0.84 9.68
N GLU A 62 7.21 -2.03 9.74
CA GLU A 62 6.58 -2.67 8.58
C GLU A 62 5.45 -1.81 8.02
N ALA A 63 4.59 -1.22 8.86
CA ALA A 63 3.54 -0.31 8.42
C ALA A 63 4.10 0.94 7.71
N VAL A 64 5.21 1.50 8.21
CA VAL A 64 5.90 2.63 7.57
C VAL A 64 6.65 2.20 6.31
N GLN A 65 7.24 1.00 6.26
CA GLN A 65 7.87 0.47 5.04
C GLN A 65 6.83 0.18 3.96
N HIS A 66 5.65 -0.34 4.31
CA HIS A 66 4.54 -0.51 3.39
C HIS A 66 3.94 0.83 2.95
N SER A 67 3.95 1.87 3.79
CA SER A 67 3.57 3.22 3.37
C SER A 67 4.64 3.91 2.53
N GLN A 68 5.93 3.65 2.77
CA GLN A 68 7.03 4.17 1.96
C GLN A 68 7.21 3.42 0.63
N ALA A 69 6.84 2.15 0.55
CA ALA A 69 6.64 1.44 -0.72
C ALA A 69 5.41 1.95 -1.50
N ALA A 70 4.50 2.69 -0.85
CA ALA A 70 3.47 3.50 -1.50
C ALA A 70 3.95 4.94 -1.81
N HIS A 71 5.04 5.39 -1.20
CA HIS A 71 5.83 6.55 -1.62
C HIS A 71 6.96 6.12 -2.59
N VAL A 72 6.65 5.28 -3.57
CA VAL A 72 7.42 5.32 -4.82
C VAL A 72 7.35 6.77 -5.27
N ALA A 73 8.50 7.44 -5.38
CA ALA A 73 8.58 8.79 -5.94
C ALA A 73 7.72 8.80 -7.20
N ASP A 74 6.64 9.56 -7.17
CA ASP A 74 5.59 9.44 -8.19
C ASP A 74 6.26 9.64 -9.56
N PRO A 75 6.42 8.58 -10.39
CA PRO A 75 7.17 8.69 -11.64
C PRO A 75 6.40 9.54 -12.68
N LEU A 76 5.23 10.05 -12.28
CA LEU A 76 4.30 10.87 -13.02
C LEU A 76 4.87 12.28 -13.29
N ARG A 77 5.85 12.34 -14.17
CA ARG A 77 6.36 13.61 -14.72
C ARG A 77 5.38 14.23 -15.73
N GLU A 78 5.44 15.54 -15.86
CA GLU A 78 4.75 16.25 -16.94
C GLU A 78 5.30 15.72 -18.28
N ALA A 79 4.41 15.39 -19.21
CA ALA A 79 4.80 14.85 -20.50
C ALA A 79 4.07 15.55 -21.65
N SER A 80 4.75 15.66 -22.78
CA SER A 80 4.19 16.12 -24.04
C SER A 80 4.35 15.04 -25.10
N PHE A 81 3.32 14.95 -25.95
CA PHE A 81 3.20 13.94 -26.98
C PHE A 81 2.97 14.63 -28.31
N SER A 82 3.70 14.20 -29.33
CA SER A 82 3.52 14.74 -30.67
C SER A 82 3.61 13.67 -31.74
N ALA A 83 2.69 13.75 -32.70
CA ALA A 83 2.78 13.08 -33.99
C ALA A 83 2.21 14.04 -35.04
N ASN A 84 2.38 13.75 -36.33
CA ASN A 84 2.00 14.64 -37.43
C ASN A 84 0.57 15.24 -37.26
N GLY A 85 0.47 16.52 -36.86
CA GLY A 85 -0.81 17.21 -36.59
C GLY A 85 -1.43 17.03 -35.19
N ILE A 86 -0.78 16.29 -34.29
CA ILE A 86 -1.16 16.05 -32.89
C ILE A 86 -0.13 16.71 -31.97
N LYS A 87 -0.61 17.58 -31.09
CA LYS A 87 0.14 18.15 -29.96
C LYS A 87 -0.67 17.91 -28.70
N ALA A 88 -0.24 16.98 -27.87
CA ALA A 88 -0.88 16.71 -26.60
C ALA A 88 0.08 16.99 -25.44
N SER A 89 -0.50 17.37 -24.31
CA SER A 89 0.25 17.54 -23.06
C SER A 89 -0.57 16.97 -21.92
N ILE A 90 0.12 16.46 -20.91
CA ILE A 90 -0.46 15.97 -19.68
C ILE A 90 0.32 16.55 -18.50
N ASN A 91 -0.41 17.02 -17.49
CA ASN A 91 0.20 17.56 -16.29
C ASN A 91 0.85 16.46 -15.44
N ASN A 92 1.72 16.88 -14.53
CA ASN A 92 2.18 16.04 -13.43
C ASN A 92 0.97 15.49 -12.66
N GLY A 93 0.93 14.16 -12.48
CA GLY A 93 -0.19 13.43 -11.89
C GLY A 93 -1.29 12.95 -12.86
N PHE A 94 -1.18 13.22 -14.16
CA PHE A 94 -2.09 12.66 -15.19
C PHE A 94 -3.58 12.94 -14.93
N THR A 95 -3.90 14.12 -14.39
CA THR A 95 -5.28 14.53 -14.07
C THR A 95 -5.89 15.47 -15.10
N GLN A 96 -5.04 16.19 -15.82
CA GLN A 96 -5.43 17.18 -16.82
C GLN A 96 -4.58 16.98 -18.06
N ALA A 97 -5.25 16.86 -19.20
CA ALA A 97 -4.59 16.75 -20.48
C ALA A 97 -5.24 17.66 -21.52
N THR A 98 -4.46 18.01 -22.54
CA THR A 98 -4.96 18.67 -23.72
C THR A 98 -4.52 17.92 -24.97
N ILE A 99 -5.35 17.97 -26.02
CA ILE A 99 -5.00 17.52 -27.37
C ILE A 99 -5.34 18.70 -28.31
N ASN A 100 -4.33 19.16 -29.05
CA ASN A 100 -4.40 20.32 -29.94
C ASN A 100 -4.99 21.56 -29.27
N GLY A 101 -4.58 21.82 -28.02
CA GLY A 101 -5.01 22.96 -27.22
C GLY A 101 -6.42 22.84 -26.62
N LYS A 102 -7.17 21.77 -26.91
CA LYS A 102 -8.48 21.50 -26.32
C LYS A 102 -8.36 20.56 -25.13
N LYS A 103 -9.15 20.78 -24.08
CA LYS A 103 -9.20 19.89 -22.92
C LYS A 103 -9.56 18.47 -23.36
N ALA A 104 -8.83 17.49 -22.84
CA ALA A 104 -9.03 16.08 -23.06
C ALA A 104 -9.35 15.37 -21.74
N THR A 105 -10.05 14.25 -21.82
CA THR A 105 -10.38 13.40 -20.69
C THR A 105 -9.27 12.41 -20.46
N VAL A 106 -8.79 12.29 -19.23
CA VAL A 106 -7.80 11.28 -18.84
C VAL A 106 -8.52 10.15 -18.10
N LYS A 107 -8.23 8.91 -18.49
CA LYS A 107 -8.70 7.71 -17.82
C LYS A 107 -7.51 6.83 -17.48
N ARG A 108 -7.31 6.58 -16.18
CA ARG A 108 -6.39 5.54 -15.70
C ARG A 108 -7.07 4.18 -15.82
N PHE A 109 -6.44 3.23 -16.51
CA PHE A 109 -6.93 1.84 -16.54
C PHE A 109 -6.27 0.99 -15.47
N ASN A 110 -4.97 1.20 -15.24
CA ASN A 110 -4.21 0.53 -14.19
C ASN A 110 -2.99 1.38 -13.81
N ALA A 111 -2.07 0.80 -13.02
CA ALA A 111 -0.87 1.50 -12.55
C ALA A 111 0.02 2.04 -13.68
N ASN A 112 0.07 1.34 -14.82
CA ASN A 112 1.05 1.50 -15.89
C ASN A 112 0.42 1.94 -17.23
N PHE A 113 -0.89 2.22 -17.26
CA PHE A 113 -1.61 2.52 -18.50
C PHE A 113 -2.71 3.55 -18.33
N TYR A 114 -2.66 4.57 -19.19
CA TYR A 114 -3.60 5.68 -19.23
C TYR A 114 -4.10 5.86 -20.67
N GLU A 115 -5.37 6.23 -20.82
CA GLU A 115 -5.84 6.82 -22.07
C GLU A 115 -6.16 8.30 -21.90
N VAL A 116 -5.84 9.08 -22.93
CA VAL A 116 -6.27 10.46 -23.09
C VAL A 116 -7.16 10.57 -24.31
N ARG A 117 -8.41 11.02 -24.12
CA ARG A 117 -9.41 11.11 -25.18
C ARG A 117 -9.83 12.56 -25.40
N GLY A 118 -9.76 13.02 -26.64
CA GLY A 118 -10.12 14.40 -26.98
C GLY A 118 -9.76 14.77 -28.41
N ALA A 119 -10.39 15.83 -28.92
CA ALA A 119 -10.13 16.38 -30.27
C ALA A 119 -10.17 15.34 -31.42
N GLY A 120 -10.94 14.25 -31.28
CA GLY A 120 -11.03 13.19 -32.30
C GLY A 120 -9.95 12.11 -32.21
N TYR A 121 -9.18 12.08 -31.12
CA TYR A 121 -8.11 11.12 -30.89
C TYR A 121 -8.25 10.39 -29.56
N VAL A 122 -7.71 9.18 -29.52
CA VAL A 122 -7.47 8.38 -28.31
C VAL A 122 -5.97 8.12 -28.26
N LEU A 123 -5.32 8.65 -27.23
CA LEU A 123 -3.92 8.42 -26.96
C LEU A 123 -3.80 7.35 -25.88
N SER A 124 -2.99 6.34 -26.14
CA SER A 124 -2.68 5.25 -25.22
C SER A 124 -1.27 5.44 -24.71
N ILE A 125 -1.10 5.58 -23.39
CA ILE A 125 0.17 5.93 -22.76
C ILE A 125 0.55 4.84 -21.77
N SER A 126 1.73 4.26 -21.98
CA SER A 126 2.33 3.22 -21.14
C SER A 126 3.45 3.81 -20.30
N LEU A 127 3.57 3.33 -19.05
CA LEU A 127 4.53 3.86 -18.08
C LEU A 127 5.12 2.75 -17.20
N ASN A 128 6.31 3.00 -16.70
CA ASN A 128 7.02 2.19 -15.71
C ASN A 128 7.49 3.08 -14.54
N ALA A 129 8.38 2.55 -13.71
CA ALA A 129 8.96 3.29 -12.59
C ALA A 129 9.81 4.51 -13.00
N ASP A 130 10.22 4.63 -14.27
CA ASP A 130 11.06 5.72 -14.76
C ASP A 130 10.25 6.82 -15.47
N GLY A 131 8.97 6.57 -15.77
CA GLY A 131 8.07 7.50 -16.46
C GLY A 131 7.34 6.85 -17.63
N VAL A 132 6.96 7.63 -18.63
CA VAL A 132 6.33 7.14 -19.87
C VAL A 132 7.35 6.32 -20.69
N THR A 133 7.00 5.09 -21.04
CA THR A 133 7.84 4.21 -21.85
C THR A 133 7.47 4.27 -23.32
N ASP A 134 6.17 4.38 -23.62
CA ASP A 134 5.66 4.42 -24.99
C ASP A 134 4.30 5.13 -25.03
N ALA A 135 3.97 5.69 -26.18
CA ALA A 135 2.67 6.29 -26.42
C ALA A 135 2.25 6.13 -27.88
N SER A 136 0.99 5.79 -28.10
CA SER A 136 0.38 5.67 -29.42
C SER A 136 -0.92 6.44 -29.51
N TRP A 137 -1.39 6.68 -30.73
CA TRP A 137 -2.65 7.36 -30.99
C TRP A 137 -3.50 6.58 -31.99
N ASN A 138 -4.80 6.66 -31.80
CA ASN A 138 -5.83 6.22 -32.74
C ASN A 138 -6.79 7.38 -33.00
N LYS A 139 -7.28 7.49 -34.24
CA LYS A 139 -8.41 8.36 -34.53
C LYS A 139 -9.68 7.73 -33.96
N THR A 140 -10.58 8.55 -33.42
CA THR A 140 -11.88 8.04 -32.91
C THR A 140 -12.78 7.51 -34.01
N HIS A 141 -12.57 7.97 -35.25
CA HIS A 141 -13.28 7.54 -36.44
C HIS A 141 -12.27 7.27 -37.56
N GLY A 142 -12.41 6.14 -38.24
CA GLY A 142 -11.49 5.69 -39.29
C GLY A 142 -10.46 4.69 -38.78
N ARG A 143 -9.39 4.51 -39.55
CA ARG A 143 -8.34 3.51 -39.28
C ARG A 143 -6.96 4.14 -39.04
N ASP A 144 -6.87 5.47 -39.03
CA ASP A 144 -5.61 6.18 -38.86
C ASP A 144 -5.09 5.98 -37.42
N ASN A 145 -3.83 5.60 -37.30
CA ASN A 145 -3.13 5.40 -36.05
C ASN A 145 -1.63 5.65 -36.21
N GLY A 146 -0.91 5.67 -35.08
CA GLY A 146 0.54 5.78 -35.10
C GLY A 146 1.16 5.88 -33.72
N ILE A 147 2.48 6.00 -33.69
CA ILE A 147 3.27 6.19 -32.47
C ILE A 147 3.47 7.69 -32.24
N LEU A 148 3.50 8.10 -30.98
CA LEU A 148 3.77 9.47 -30.54
C LEU A 148 5.24 9.58 -30.13
N ASN A 149 5.86 10.69 -30.52
CA ASN A 149 7.10 11.12 -29.88
C ASN A 149 6.78 11.62 -28.47
N VAL A 150 7.56 11.18 -27.49
CA VAL A 150 7.37 11.49 -26.07
C VAL A 150 8.49 12.40 -25.60
N VAL A 151 8.14 13.52 -24.96
CA VAL A 151 9.09 14.37 -24.26
C VAL A 151 8.58 14.57 -22.83
N GLN A 152 9.34 14.06 -21.87
CA GLN A 152 9.08 14.21 -20.43
C GLN A 152 9.94 15.32 -19.84
N LYS A 153 9.41 16.00 -18.82
CA LYS A 153 10.11 17.05 -18.07
C LYS A 153 10.40 16.61 -16.64
#